data_AF-A0A3L7R679-F1
#
_entry.id   AF-A0A3L7R679-F1
#
_cell.length_a   1.000
_cell.length_b   1.000
_cell.length_c   1.000
_cell.angle_alpha   90.00
_cell.angle_beta   90.00
_cell.angle_gamma   90.00
#
_symmetry.space_group_name_H-M   'P 1'
#
loop_
_entity.id
_entity.type
_entity.pdbx_description
1 polymer ?
#
loop_
_entity_poly.entity_id
_entity_poly.type
_entity_poly.pdbx_seq_one_letter_code
_entity_poly.pdbx_strand_id
1 'polypeptide(L)'
;MDTDSDLHTLIIGRAAMACRFELIFNTGEVPHATQLAIEALDLIDEIESRITVYRETSELTLLNATAALGWQPVASDLFALLMHA
;
A
#
# COMPACT_ATOMS: atom_id res chain seq x y z
N MET A 1 31.56 -28.76 12.17
CA MET A 1 30.94 -28.97 10.84
C MET A 1 30.11 -27.74 10.61
N ASP A 2 30.53 -26.96 9.62
CA ASP A 2 30.19 -25.55 9.45
C ASP A 2 28.68 -25.33 9.38
N THR A 3 28.17 -24.50 10.28
CA THR A 3 26.80 -23.98 10.22
C THR A 3 26.85 -22.72 9.37
N ASP A 4 27.21 -22.87 8.11
CA ASP A 4 26.98 -21.81 7.12
C ASP A 4 25.49 -21.85 6.81
N SER A 5 24.70 -21.25 7.71
CA SER A 5 23.29 -20.98 7.45
C SER A 5 23.29 -19.90 6.39
N ASP A 6 23.35 -20.30 5.11
CA ASP A 6 23.16 -19.39 3.99
C ASP A 6 21.88 -18.59 4.24
N LEU A 7 22.04 -17.32 4.61
CA LEU A 7 20.93 -16.42 4.87
C LEU A 7 20.31 -16.08 3.52
N HIS A 8 19.26 -16.82 3.15
CA HIS A 8 18.53 -16.57 1.93
C HIS A 8 17.47 -15.47 2.15
N THR A 9 17.31 -14.60 1.17
CA THR A 9 16.29 -13.53 1.20
C THR A 9 15.11 -13.87 0.29
N LEU A 10 13.90 -13.73 0.81
CA LEU A 10 12.66 -13.74 0.04
C LEU A 10 12.27 -12.29 -0.31
N ILE A 11 12.13 -11.99 -1.59
CA ILE A 11 11.71 -10.68 -2.09
C ILE A 11 10.45 -10.84 -2.92
N ILE A 12 9.40 -10.12 -2.57
CA ILE A 12 8.12 -10.11 -3.27
C ILE A 12 7.75 -8.65 -3.55
N GLY A 13 7.42 -8.33 -4.80
CA GLY A 13 7.12 -6.95 -5.16
C GLY A 13 6.02 -6.80 -6.22
N ARG A 14 5.42 -5.62 -6.23
CA ARG A 14 4.34 -5.21 -7.14
C ARG A 14 4.57 -3.78 -7.61
N ALA A 15 4.21 -3.50 -8.85
CA ALA A 15 4.13 -2.13 -9.34
C ALA A 15 2.81 -1.52 -8.89
N ALA A 16 2.88 -0.40 -8.16
CA ALA A 16 1.75 0.34 -7.64
C ALA A 16 2.15 1.80 -7.41
N MET A 17 1.21 2.74 -7.52
CA MET A 17 1.42 4.18 -7.30
C MET A 17 2.58 4.76 -8.13
N ALA A 18 2.70 4.35 -9.39
CA ALA A 18 3.80 4.72 -10.30
C ALA A 18 5.22 4.38 -9.79
N CYS A 19 5.33 3.46 -8.82
CA CYS A 19 6.56 2.98 -8.21
C CYS A 19 6.55 1.45 -8.11
N ARG A 20 7.57 0.89 -7.46
CA ARG A 20 7.64 -0.54 -7.11
C ARG A 20 7.76 -0.68 -5.60
N PHE A 21 6.83 -1.41 -5.01
CA PHE A 21 6.87 -1.80 -3.61
C PHE A 21 7.46 -3.21 -3.51
N GLU A 22 8.32 -3.42 -2.52
CA GLU A 22 8.95 -4.71 -2.25
C GLU A 22 8.90 -5.03 -0.76
N LEU A 23 8.56 -6.26 -0.44
CA LEU A 23 8.65 -6.82 0.90
C LEU A 23 9.75 -7.86 0.91
N ILE A 24 10.66 -7.70 1.87
CA ILE A 24 11.92 -8.41 1.96
C ILE A 24 11.94 -9.13 3.32
N PHE A 25 12.11 -10.45 3.27
CA PHE A 25 12.15 -11.29 4.46
C PHE A 25 13.41 -12.14 4.47
N ASN A 26 13.96 -12.37 5.65
CA ASN A 26 14.92 -13.44 5.87
C ASN A 26 14.17 -14.78 5.82
N THR A 27 14.69 -15.71 5.01
CA THR A 27 14.05 -17.01 4.82
C THR A 27 14.06 -17.79 6.13
N GLY A 28 12.90 -18.30 6.53
CA GLY A 28 12.74 -19.11 7.74
C GLY A 28 12.48 -18.31 9.03
N GLU A 29 12.65 -16.98 9.02
CA GLU A 29 12.39 -16.14 10.21
C GLU A 29 10.91 -15.80 10.39
N VAL A 30 10.20 -15.55 9.28
CA VAL A 30 8.79 -15.14 9.30
C VAL A 30 7.92 -16.29 8.76
N PRO A 31 7.07 -16.90 9.60
CA PRO A 31 6.08 -17.87 9.15
C PRO A 31 5.13 -17.24 8.13
N HIS A 32 4.84 -17.95 7.05
CA HIS A 32 3.93 -17.49 5.99
C HIS A 32 4.32 -16.14 5.35
N ALA A 33 5.62 -15.82 5.32
CA ALA A 33 6.15 -14.57 4.75
C ALA A 33 5.57 -14.22 3.38
N THR A 34 5.40 -15.21 2.49
CA THR A 34 4.80 -15.00 1.17
C THR A 34 3.35 -14.50 1.24
N GLN A 35 2.53 -15.09 2.11
CA GLN A 35 1.13 -14.72 2.27
C GLN A 35 1.01 -13.30 2.86
N LEU A 36 1.79 -13.02 3.91
CA LEU A 36 1.87 -11.69 4.51
C LEU A 36 2.32 -10.63 3.50
N ALA A 37 3.27 -10.98 2.61
CA ALA A 37 3.71 -10.09 1.56
C ALA A 37 2.60 -9.73 0.58
N ILE A 38 1.82 -10.72 0.17
CA ILE A 38 0.69 -10.53 -0.75
C ILE A 38 -0.37 -9.65 -0.09
N GLU A 39 -0.74 -9.93 1.16
CA GLU A 39 -1.73 -9.14 1.92
C GLU A 39 -1.31 -7.67 2.07
N ALA A 40 -0.02 -7.42 2.33
CA ALA A 40 0.50 -6.06 2.40
C ALA A 40 0.48 -5.34 1.04
N LEU A 41 0.78 -6.05 -0.06
CA LEU A 41 0.69 -5.50 -1.42
C LEU A 41 -0.76 -5.27 -1.85
N ASP A 42 -1.70 -6.10 -1.41
CA ASP A 42 -3.13 -5.90 -1.64
C ASP A 42 -3.63 -4.64 -0.90
N LEU A 43 -3.15 -4.40 0.32
CA LEU A 43 -3.43 -3.17 1.05
C LEU A 43 -2.89 -1.92 0.32
N ILE A 44 -1.72 -2.01 -0.32
CA ILE A 44 -1.18 -0.92 -1.13
C ILE A 44 -2.11 -0.60 -2.30
N ASP A 45 -2.66 -1.61 -2.98
CA ASP A 45 -3.60 -1.42 -4.09
C ASP A 45 -4.92 -0.78 -3.60
N GLU A 46 -5.41 -1.18 -2.42
CA GLU A 46 -6.59 -0.56 -1.80
C GLU A 46 -6.35 0.92 -1.49
N ILE A 47 -5.21 1.26 -0.91
CA ILE A 47 -4.81 2.64 -0.63
C ILE A 47 -4.74 3.43 -1.93
N GLU A 48 -4.02 2.93 -2.95
CA GLU A 48 -3.90 3.58 -4.25
C GLU A 48 -5.28 3.86 -4.87
N SER A 49 -6.20 2.90 -4.78
CA SER A 49 -7.55 3.05 -5.35
C SER A 49 -8.32 4.25 -4.78
N ARG A 50 -8.03 4.67 -3.54
CA ARG A 50 -8.66 5.81 -2.88
C ARG A 50 -7.94 7.13 -3.14
N ILE A 51 -6.60 7.12 -3.08
CA ILE A 51 -5.80 8.35 -3.07
C ILE A 51 -5.21 8.74 -4.43
N THR A 52 -5.28 7.86 -5.44
CA THR A 52 -4.75 8.20 -6.76
C THR A 52 -5.50 9.36 -7.38
N VAL A 53 -4.80 10.35 -7.94
CA VAL A 53 -5.41 11.46 -8.69
C VAL A 53 -5.58 11.15 -10.18
N TYR A 54 -5.10 9.99 -10.61
CA TYR A 54 -5.09 9.58 -12.02
C TYR A 54 -6.31 8.75 -12.43
N ARG A 55 -7.14 8.34 -11.46
CA ARG A 55 -8.36 7.56 -11.70
C ARG A 55 -9.57 8.37 -11.27
N GLU A 56 -10.48 8.66 -12.20
CA GLU A 56 -11.66 9.49 -11.95
C GLU A 56 -12.59 8.93 -10.88
N THR A 57 -12.57 7.61 -10.69
CA THR A 57 -13.39 6.91 -9.69
C THR A 57 -12.78 6.91 -8.29
N SER A 58 -11.58 7.47 -8.09
CA SER A 58 -10.96 7.49 -6.77
C SER A 58 -11.66 8.49 -5.85
N GLU A 59 -11.63 8.20 -4.55
CA GLU A 59 -12.26 9.04 -3.54
C GLU A 59 -11.63 10.45 -3.52
N LEU A 60 -10.30 10.55 -3.62
CA LEU A 60 -9.62 11.83 -3.65
C LEU A 60 -9.98 12.66 -4.89
N THR A 61 -10.13 12.03 -6.06
CA THR A 61 -10.53 12.74 -7.28
C THR A 61 -11.97 13.26 -7.17
N LEU A 62 -12.89 12.44 -6.66
CA LEU A 62 -14.26 12.86 -6.41
C LEU A 62 -14.32 14.03 -5.42
N LEU A 63 -13.57 13.94 -4.31
CA LEU A 63 -13.47 15.00 -3.31
C LEU A 63 -12.95 16.30 -3.94
N ASN A 64 -11.87 16.24 -4.72
CA ASN A 64 -11.32 17.41 -5.41
C ASN A 64 -12.34 18.07 -6.35
N ALA A 65 -13.17 17.27 -7.03
CA ALA A 65 -14.19 17.78 -7.94
C ALA A 65 -15.36 18.46 -7.22
N THR A 66 -15.74 17.99 -6.02
CA THR A 66 -16.94 18.46 -5.31
C THR A 66 -16.67 19.36 -4.12
N ALA A 67 -15.42 19.50 -3.65
CA ALA A 67 -15.07 20.27 -2.45
C ALA A 67 -15.54 21.74 -2.49
N ALA A 68 -15.59 22.35 -3.68
CA ALA A 68 -16.08 23.72 -3.85
C ALA A 68 -17.60 23.87 -3.62
N LEU A 69 -18.36 22.77 -3.63
CA LEU A 69 -19.81 22.76 -3.43
C LEU A 69 -20.20 22.80 -1.94
N GLY A 70 -19.23 22.76 -1.03
CA GLY A 70 -19.42 22.79 0.42
C GLY A 70 -18.84 21.56 1.10
N TRP A 71 -19.28 21.28 2.34
CA TRP A 71 -18.81 20.14 3.12
C TRP A 71 -19.06 18.82 2.41
N GLN A 72 -18.00 18.02 2.27
CA GLN A 72 -18.06 16.70 1.65
C GLN A 72 -17.88 15.61 2.71
N PRO A 73 -18.62 14.48 2.60
CA PRO A 73 -18.28 13.28 3.36
C PRO A 73 -16.95 12.72 2.86
N VAL A 74 -16.10 12.27 3.79
CA VAL A 74 -14.78 11.71 3.51
C VAL A 74 -14.57 10.49 4.42
N ALA A 75 -13.96 9.43 3.90
CA ALA A 75 -13.56 8.28 4.70
C ALA A 75 -12.58 8.70 5.82
N SER A 76 -12.65 8.03 6.96
CA SER A 76 -11.90 8.43 8.16
C SER A 76 -10.39 8.38 7.98
N ASP A 77 -9.90 7.40 7.22
CA ASP A 77 -8.49 7.22 6.88
C ASP A 77 -8.00 8.30 5.90
N LEU A 78 -8.79 8.62 4.86
CA LEU A 78 -8.47 9.71 3.94
C LEU A 78 -8.48 11.07 4.66
N PHE A 79 -9.46 11.32 5.53
CA PHE A 79 -9.50 12.52 6.35
C PHE A 79 -8.28 12.61 7.28
N ALA A 80 -7.93 11.51 7.94
CA ALA A 80 -6.73 11.44 8.79
C ALA A 80 -5.45 11.74 8.00
N LEU A 81 -5.32 11.21 6.78
CA LEU A 81 -4.20 11.51 5.88
C LEU A 81 -4.12 13.01 5.57
N LEU A 82 -5.23 13.63 5.17
CA LEU A 82 -5.29 15.05 4.82
C LEU A 82 -4.96 15.98 6.01
N MET A 83 -5.21 15.55 7.24
CA MET A 83 -4.88 16.32 8.45
C MET A 83 -3.38 16.29 8.81
N HIS A 84 -2.60 15.39 8.22
CA HIS A 84 -1.15 15.26 8.48
C HIS A 84 -0.27 15.67 7.28
N ALA A 85 -0.90 16.04 6.16
CA ALA A 85 -0.23 16.43 4.92
C ALA A 85 0.27 17.88 4.96
#